data_AF-A0A7K8VWJ9-F1
#
_entry.id   AF-A0A7K8VWJ9-F1
#
_cell.length_a   1.000
_cell.length_b   1.000
_cell.length_c   1.000
_cell.angle_alpha   90.00
_cell.angle_beta   90.00
_cell.angle_gamma   90.00
#
_symmetry.space_group_name_H-M   'P 1'
#
loop_
_entity.id
_entity.type
_entity.pdbx_description
1 polymer ?
#
loop_
_entity_poly.entity_id
_entity_poly.type
_entity_poly.pdbx_seq_one_letter_code
_entity_poly.pdbx_strand_id
1 'polypeptide(L)'
;AWIRKKRKDPPTTEEILKNENYREEMKQKIKDVSEKDKLLQAKEYKEGLVAEPAHTHVKGHASAPYYGKKEPSQDPMSTANTFQPGSWMPPGSGSNHNK
;
A
#
# COMPACT_ATOMS: atom_id res chain seq x y z
N ALA A 1 -20.21 -24.35 -4.10
CA ALA A 1 -20.17 -25.22 -5.30
C ALA A 1 -21.48 -25.99 -5.51
N TRP A 2 -22.07 -26.58 -4.46
CA TRP A 2 -23.32 -27.33 -4.53
C TRP A 2 -24.55 -26.49 -4.97
N ILE A 3 -24.79 -25.33 -4.35
CA ILE A 3 -25.88 -24.39 -4.73
C ILE A 3 -25.77 -23.95 -6.20
N ARG A 4 -24.55 -23.85 -6.73
CA ARG A 4 -24.27 -23.49 -8.13
C ARG A 4 -24.26 -24.70 -9.08
N LYS A 5 -24.75 -25.86 -8.63
CA LYS A 5 -24.79 -27.16 -9.37
C LYS A 5 -23.44 -27.66 -9.90
N LYS A 6 -22.31 -27.14 -9.39
CA LYS A 6 -20.96 -27.59 -9.77
C LYS A 6 -20.56 -28.90 -9.09
N ARG A 7 -21.19 -29.22 -7.96
CA ARG A 7 -21.05 -30.50 -7.22
C ARG A 7 -22.43 -31.13 -7.10
N LYS A 8 -22.52 -32.46 -7.18
CA LYS A 8 -23.78 -33.22 -7.11
C LYS A 8 -24.31 -33.28 -5.68
N ASP A 9 -23.43 -33.60 -4.74
CA ASP A 9 -23.80 -33.79 -3.34
C ASP A 9 -23.51 -32.55 -2.48
N PRO A 10 -24.33 -32.30 -1.44
CA PRO A 10 -24.06 -31.26 -0.47
C PRO A 10 -22.78 -31.56 0.32
N PRO A 11 -22.08 -30.53 0.80
CA PRO A 11 -20.99 -30.73 1.75
C PRO A 11 -21.52 -31.33 3.06
N THR A 12 -20.79 -32.30 3.61
CA THR A 12 -21.12 -32.94 4.89
C THR A 12 -20.82 -31.99 6.05
N THR A 13 -21.52 -32.13 7.17
CA THR A 13 -21.27 -31.34 8.40
C THR A 13 -19.83 -31.47 8.90
N GLU A 14 -19.25 -32.66 8.82
CA GLU A 14 -17.84 -32.89 9.15
C GLU A 14 -16.87 -32.15 8.21
N GLU A 15 -17.21 -32.05 6.92
CA GLU A 15 -16.41 -31.32 5.92
C GLU A 15 -16.40 -29.82 6.24
N ILE A 16 -17.56 -29.29 6.63
CA ILE A 16 -17.71 -27.88 7.06
C ILE A 16 -16.88 -27.61 8.30
N LEU A 17 -16.98 -28.46 9.33
CA LEU A 17 -16.23 -28.30 10.59
C LEU A 17 -14.71 -28.36 10.37
N LYS A 18 -14.24 -29.33 9.58
CA LYS A 18 -12.81 -29.43 9.24
C LYS A 18 -12.29 -28.20 8.51
N ASN A 19 -13.08 -27.64 7.58
CA ASN A 19 -12.70 -26.44 6.86
C ASN A 19 -12.65 -25.20 7.78
N GLU A 20 -13.58 -25.09 8.72
CA GLU A 20 -13.56 -24.01 9.72
C GLU A 20 -12.30 -24.09 10.60
N ASN A 21 -12.03 -25.27 11.17
CA ASN A 21 -10.81 -25.50 11.97
C ASN A 21 -9.54 -25.19 11.17
N TYR A 22 -9.46 -25.66 9.92
CA TYR A 22 -8.33 -25.36 9.04
C TYR A 22 -8.11 -23.86 8.85
N ARG A 23 -9.20 -23.09 8.66
CA ARG A 23 -9.11 -21.63 8.51
C ARG A 23 -8.61 -20.94 9.77
N GLU A 24 -9.08 -21.38 10.94
CA GLU A 24 -8.62 -20.82 12.23
C GLU A 24 -7.16 -21.19 12.52
N GLU A 25 -6.75 -22.44 12.28
CA GLU A 25 -5.35 -22.85 12.39
C GLU A 25 -4.44 -22.04 11.46
N MET A 26 -4.86 -21.83 10.21
CA MET A 26 -4.08 -21.05 9.25
C MET A 26 -3.96 -19.58 9.67
N LYS A 27 -5.04 -18.98 10.19
CA LYS A 27 -4.96 -17.62 10.74
C LYS A 27 -3.95 -17.54 11.88
N GLN A 28 -3.93 -18.52 12.78
CA GLN A 28 -2.97 -18.54 13.88
C GLN A 28 -1.54 -18.69 13.36
N LYS A 29 -1.30 -19.65 12.46
CA LYS A 29 0.02 -19.87 11.84
C LYS A 29 0.54 -18.61 11.13
N ILE A 30 -0.33 -17.87 10.42
CA ILE A 30 0.06 -16.62 9.75
C ILE A 30 0.51 -15.55 10.75
N LYS A 31 -0.22 -15.41 11.87
CA LYS A 31 0.17 -14.48 12.94
C LYS A 31 1.52 -14.85 13.52
N ASP A 32 1.71 -16.12 13.88
CA ASP A 32 2.96 -16.61 14.46
C ASP A 32 4.15 -16.41 13.51
N VAL A 33 3.96 -16.67 12.21
CA VAL A 33 4.98 -16.43 11.19
C VAL A 33 5.30 -14.94 11.07
N SER A 34 4.27 -14.07 11.02
CA SER A 34 4.47 -12.62 10.96
C SER A 34 5.21 -12.07 12.18
N GLU A 35 4.93 -12.59 13.37
CA GLU A 35 5.62 -12.18 14.61
C GLU A 35 7.09 -12.61 14.59
N LYS A 36 7.36 -13.86 14.19
CA LYS A 36 8.74 -14.36 14.04
C LYS A 36 9.52 -13.57 12.98
N ASP A 37 8.89 -13.26 11.86
CA ASP A 37 9.47 -12.49 10.77
C ASP A 37 9.86 -11.07 11.24
N LYS A 38 8.96 -10.37 11.95
CA LYS A 38 9.26 -9.06 12.56
C LYS A 38 10.43 -9.12 13.53
N LEU A 39 10.54 -10.19 14.33
CA LEU A 39 11.64 -10.36 15.27
C LEU A 39 12.98 -10.61 14.55
N LEU A 40 12.97 -11.36 13.45
CA LEU A 40 14.16 -11.56 12.61
C LEU A 40 14.57 -10.25 11.94
N GLN A 41 13.61 -9.54 11.35
CA GLN A 41 13.83 -8.24 10.74
C GLN A 41 14.43 -7.23 11.72
N ALA A 42 13.96 -7.21 12.98
CA ALA A 42 14.51 -6.36 14.02
C ALA A 42 15.96 -6.71 14.41
N LYS A 43 16.38 -7.98 14.27
CA LYS A 43 17.78 -8.38 14.46
C LYS A 43 18.64 -7.94 13.28
N GLU A 44 18.16 -8.12 12.05
CA GLU A 44 18.84 -7.71 10.83
C GLU A 44 19.08 -6.19 10.78
N TYR A 45 18.12 -5.38 11.25
CA TYR A 45 18.32 -3.94 11.41
C TYR A 45 19.41 -3.60 12.41
N LYS A 46 19.46 -4.29 13.56
CA LYS A 46 20.52 -4.08 14.57
C LYS A 46 21.90 -4.47 14.05
N GLU A 47 21.95 -5.50 13.21
CA GLU A 47 23.19 -5.97 12.58
C GLU A 47 23.60 -5.11 11.38
N GLY A 48 22.71 -4.23 10.89
CA GLY A 48 22.95 -3.37 9.73
C GLY A 48 22.92 -4.11 8.38
N LEU A 49 22.40 -5.34 8.36
CA LEU A 49 22.27 -6.15 7.14
C LEU A 49 21.16 -5.66 6.21
N VAL A 50 20.15 -4.97 6.77
CA VAL A 50 19.03 -4.39 6.04
C VAL A 50 18.92 -2.92 6.42
N ALA A 51 18.71 -2.04 5.43
CA ALA A 51 18.45 -0.63 5.70
C ALA A 51 17.10 -0.46 6.40
N GLU A 52 17.05 0.36 7.45
CA GLU A 52 15.77 0.70 8.09
C GLU A 52 14.76 1.16 7.02
N PRO A 53 13.48 0.74 7.13
CA PRO A 53 12.46 1.11 6.18
C PRO A 53 12.16 2.60 6.40
N ALA A 54 12.95 3.45 5.75
CA ALA A 54 12.70 4.87 5.73
C ALA A 54 11.29 5.11 5.18
N HIS A 55 10.60 6.11 5.73
CA HIS A 55 9.32 6.59 5.23
C HIS A 55 9.55 7.26 3.86
N THR A 56 9.82 6.44 2.85
CA THR A 56 10.18 6.89 1.51
C THR A 56 8.92 7.45 0.86
N HIS A 57 8.90 8.76 0.66
CA HIS A 57 7.93 9.37 -0.23
C HIS A 57 8.28 8.91 -1.65
N VAL A 58 7.42 8.11 -2.27
CA VAL A 58 7.57 7.70 -3.67
C VAL A 58 7.43 8.96 -4.53
N LYS A 59 8.57 9.54 -4.92
CA LYS A 59 8.68 10.68 -5.85
C LYS A 59 9.30 10.17 -7.14
N GLY A 60 8.65 10.39 -8.29
CA GLY A 60 9.21 10.05 -9.61
C GLY A 60 8.18 9.50 -10.59
N HIS A 61 8.63 8.90 -11.70
CA HIS A 61 7.76 8.42 -12.78
C HIS A 61 6.71 7.39 -12.38
N ALA A 62 6.94 6.68 -11.28
CA ALA A 62 6.04 5.66 -10.73
C ALA A 62 5.09 6.20 -9.63
N SER A 63 5.18 7.48 -9.26
CA SER A 63 4.25 8.07 -8.29
C SER A 63 2.90 8.35 -8.94
N ALA A 64 1.82 7.95 -8.27
CA ALA A 64 0.47 8.27 -8.71
C ALA A 64 0.21 9.79 -8.61
N PRO A 65 -0.57 10.38 -9.53
CA PRO A 65 -0.99 11.78 -9.42
C PRO A 65 -1.79 11.96 -8.12
N TYR A 66 -1.33 12.85 -7.24
CA TYR A 66 -2.03 13.15 -6.00
C TYR A 66 -3.16 14.15 -6.27
N TYR A 67 -4.37 13.65 -6.53
CA TYR A 67 -5.58 14.45 -6.82
C TYR A 67 -6.16 15.22 -5.61
N GLY A 68 -5.45 15.28 -4.48
CA GLY A 68 -5.95 15.86 -3.22
C GLY A 68 -5.49 17.29 -2.90
N LYS A 69 -4.54 17.87 -3.65
CA LYS A 69 -4.10 19.26 -3.42
C LYS A 69 -4.94 20.22 -4.26
N LYS A 70 -5.52 21.23 -3.61
CA LYS A 70 -6.26 22.33 -4.27
C LYS A 70 -5.32 23.30 -5.01
N GLU A 71 -4.04 23.31 -4.63
CA GLU A 71 -3.03 24.18 -5.21
C GLU A 71 -2.20 23.43 -6.26
N PRO A 72 -2.04 23.99 -7.48
CA PRO A 72 -1.11 23.47 -8.47
C PRO A 72 0.32 23.42 -7.91
N SER A 73 1.01 22.28 -8.08
CA SER A 73 2.43 22.18 -7.71
C SER A 73 3.29 23.04 -8.64
N GLN A 74 4.33 23.67 -8.11
CA GLN A 74 5.32 24.40 -8.92
C GLN A 74 6.20 23.46 -9.74
N ASP A 75 6.44 22.25 -9.24
CA ASP A 75 7.29 21.27 -9.89
C ASP A 75 6.48 20.49 -10.95
N PRO A 76 7.04 20.26 -12.15
CA PRO A 76 6.41 19.39 -13.14
C PRO A 76 6.42 17.93 -12.68
N MET A 77 5.36 17.19 -13.00
CA MET A 77 5.25 15.76 -12.70
C MET A 77 4.97 14.97 -13.98
N SER A 78 5.72 13.90 -14.23
CA SER A 78 5.54 13.05 -15.41
C SER A 78 5.29 11.60 -14.99
N THR A 79 4.05 11.14 -15.09
CA THR A 79 3.68 9.73 -14.95
C THR A 79 3.71 9.06 -16.34
N ALA A 80 3.86 7.73 -16.41
CA ALA A 80 4.06 6.96 -17.65
C ALA A 80 3.18 7.35 -18.86
N ASN A 81 1.95 7.82 -18.65
CA ASN A 81 1.02 8.21 -19.72
C ASN A 81 0.53 9.67 -19.61
N THR A 82 0.97 10.46 -18.62
CA THR A 82 0.44 11.81 -18.38
C THR A 82 1.51 12.73 -17.83
N PHE A 83 1.70 13.87 -18.49
CA PHE A 83 2.56 14.95 -18.04
C PHE A 83 1.70 16.07 -17.43
N GLN A 84 1.97 16.42 -16.18
CA GLN A 84 1.39 17.56 -15.47
C GLN A 84 2.44 18.68 -15.40
N PRO A 85 2.27 19.77 -16.16
CA PRO A 85 3.19 20.90 -16.08
C PRO A 85 3.07 21.58 -14.71
N GLY A 86 4.20 22.04 -14.19
CA GLY A 86 4.24 22.86 -12.97
C GLY A 86 3.62 24.24 -13.21
N SER A 87 2.99 24.80 -12.17
CA SER A 87 2.42 26.14 -12.23
C SER A 87 3.51 27.19 -12.02
N TRP A 88 3.74 28.02 -13.04
CA TRP A 88 4.63 29.17 -12.94
C TRP A 88 3.87 30.36 -12.34
N MET A 89 4.35 30.89 -11.21
CA MET A 89 3.84 32.13 -10.63
C MET A 89 4.73 33.31 -11.03
N PRO A 90 4.19 34.39 -11.61
CA PRO A 90 4.99 35.56 -11.97
C PRO A 90 5.52 36.27 -10.72
N PRO A 91 6.78 36.74 -10.72
CA PRO A 91 7.34 37.53 -9.64
C PRO A 91 6.60 38.88 -9.58
N GLY A 92 5.61 38.98 -8.68
CA GLY A 92 4.81 40.20 -8.50
C GLY A 92 3.38 39.96 -8.01
N SER A 93 2.85 38.74 -8.14
CA SER A 93 1.46 38.44 -7.76
C SER A 93 1.18 38.41 -6.24
N GLY A 94 2.18 38.71 -5.39
CA GLY A 94 2.05 38.72 -3.93
C GLY A 94 2.47 40.02 -3.24
N SER A 95 2.77 41.08 -4.01
CA SER A 95 3.19 42.36 -3.42
C SER A 95 2.10 43.41 -3.58
N ASN A 96 1.20 43.48 -2.59
CA ASN A 96 0.41 44.69 -2.34
C ASN A 96 1.38 45.83 -2.06
N HIS A 97 1.76 46.57 -3.10
CA HIS A 97 2.40 47.87 -2.96
C HIS A 97 1.32 48.85 -2.47
N ASN A 98 1.17 48.97 -1.16
CA ASN A 98 0.52 50.14 -0.57
C ASN A 98 1.43 51.35 -0.84
N LYS A 99 0.92 52.28 -1.63
CA LYS A 99 1.53 53.58 -1.91
C LYS A 99 0.92 54.62 -0.98
#